data_AF-A0A2N6A9Q0-F1
#
_entry.id   AF-A0A2N6A9Q0-F1
#
_cell.length_a   1.000
_cell.length_b   1.000
_cell.length_c   1.000
_cell.angle_alpha   90.00
_cell.angle_beta   90.00
_cell.angle_gamma   90.00
#
_symmetry.space_group_name_H-M   'P 1'
#
loop_
_entity.id
_entity.type
_entity.pdbx_description
1 polymer ?
#
loop_
_entity_poly.entity_id
_entity_poly.type
_entity_poly.pdbx_seq_one_letter_code
_entity_poly.pdbx_strand_id
1 'polypeptide(L)'
;MTTVALTEKPSIYHREEASVVIFPTQPYWFSATQEIEQILDAFSLNKSEEIISKISETFCIKQEEAKETYLSIEELLYSSGVLIKNGQILKPHEFSPDFQVNDVENVMVIATTQECNLSCPMCYAMASKKMFNEMNTQEIKSIVDQLVRMPWENRISRVALTGGELFMRPDAIELIEYVHQQGFFVQVNTNATTLSTKQIKRLSALPQLKM
;
A
#
# COMPACT_ATOMS: atom_id res chain seq x y z
N MET A 1 -4.30 17.19 -38.64
CA MET A 1 -4.25 17.93 -37.36
C MET A 1 -4.86 17.05 -36.30
N THR A 2 -4.12 16.71 -35.24
CA THR A 2 -4.59 15.82 -34.16
C THR A 2 -5.42 16.65 -33.19
N THR A 3 -6.62 16.18 -32.87
CA THR A 3 -7.45 16.78 -31.81
C THR A 3 -7.17 16.06 -30.50
N VAL A 4 -7.01 16.82 -29.42
CA VAL A 4 -6.81 16.28 -28.08
C VAL A 4 -7.71 17.01 -27.11
N ALA A 5 -8.17 16.36 -26.05
CA ALA A 5 -8.94 17.01 -24.98
C ALA A 5 -8.76 16.23 -23.68
N LEU A 6 -8.53 16.93 -22.57
CA LEU A 6 -8.58 16.29 -21.25
C LEU A 6 -9.99 15.78 -20.98
N THR A 7 -10.10 14.64 -20.31
CA THR A 7 -11.40 14.03 -19.95
C THR A 7 -12.20 14.90 -18.97
N GLU A 8 -11.49 15.65 -18.15
CA GLU A 8 -12.01 16.62 -17.21
C GLU A 8 -10.97 17.72 -16.96
N LYS A 9 -11.40 18.82 -16.33
CA LYS A 9 -10.44 19.80 -15.80
C LYS A 9 -9.83 19.25 -14.51
N PRO A 10 -8.51 19.02 -14.44
CA PRO A 10 -7.90 18.51 -13.22
C PRO A 10 -7.99 19.54 -12.09
N SER A 11 -8.08 19.04 -10.86
CA SER A 11 -7.90 19.84 -9.65
C SER A 11 -6.41 19.89 -9.31
N ILE A 12 -5.87 21.09 -9.13
CA ILE A 12 -4.45 21.28 -8.80
C ILE A 12 -4.36 21.80 -7.37
N TYR A 13 -3.56 21.11 -6.55
CA TYR A 13 -3.30 21.47 -5.16
C TYR A 13 -1.83 21.75 -4.96
N HIS A 14 -1.52 22.92 -4.40
CA HIS A 14 -0.14 23.32 -4.10
C HIS A 14 0.20 23.01 -2.65
N ARG A 15 1.38 22.40 -2.44
CA ARG A 15 2.02 22.24 -1.13
C ARG A 15 3.50 22.58 -1.24
N GLU A 16 3.88 23.69 -0.64
CA GLU A 16 5.26 24.20 -0.67
C GLU A 16 5.77 24.35 -2.11
N GLU A 17 6.80 23.60 -2.51
CA GLU A 17 7.39 23.64 -3.85
C GLU A 17 6.80 22.59 -4.82
N ALA A 18 5.84 21.78 -4.36
CA ALA A 18 5.23 20.71 -5.16
C ALA A 18 3.75 20.96 -5.42
N SER A 19 3.31 20.56 -6.60
CA SER A 19 1.89 20.53 -6.95
C SER A 19 1.43 19.11 -7.19
N VAL A 20 0.16 18.84 -6.86
CA VAL A 20 -0.49 17.57 -7.14
C VAL A 20 -1.65 17.83 -8.08
N VAL A 21 -1.61 17.19 -9.24
CA VAL A 21 -2.66 17.21 -10.25
C VAL A 21 -3.54 15.99 -10.03
N ILE A 22 -4.84 16.20 -9.83
CA ILE A 22 -5.82 15.15 -9.56
C ILE A 22 -6.89 15.21 -10.64
N PHE A 23 -7.28 14.06 -11.19
CA PHE A 23 -8.42 13.90 -12.08
C PHE A 23 -9.56 13.26 -11.26
N PRO A 24 -10.46 14.02 -10.62
CA PRO A 24 -11.37 13.48 -9.59
C PRO A 24 -12.31 12.36 -10.06
N THR A 25 -12.63 12.31 -11.35
CA THR A 25 -13.48 11.25 -11.91
C THR A 25 -12.70 10.01 -12.33
N GLN A 26 -11.37 10.04 -12.25
CA GLN A 26 -10.46 8.95 -12.59
C GLN A 26 -9.54 8.59 -11.41
N PRO A 27 -9.11 7.34 -11.24
CA PRO A 27 -8.14 6.97 -10.22
C PRO A 27 -6.70 7.38 -10.61
N TYR A 28 -6.52 8.61 -11.11
CA TYR A 28 -5.24 9.10 -11.62
C TYR A 28 -4.85 10.45 -11.01
N TRP A 29 -3.62 10.52 -10.53
CA TRP A 29 -2.99 11.72 -9.99
C TRP A 29 -1.48 11.62 -10.17
N PHE A 30 -0.82 12.77 -10.20
CA PHE A 30 0.64 12.84 -10.25
C PHE A 30 1.16 14.13 -9.61
N SER A 31 2.41 14.10 -9.16
CA SER A 31 3.14 15.30 -8.76
C SER A 31 3.61 16.06 -9.99
N ALA A 32 3.43 17.38 -9.99
CA ALA A 32 3.78 18.28 -11.07
C ALA A 32 4.63 19.44 -10.53
N THR A 33 5.49 19.97 -11.41
CA THR A 33 6.13 21.27 -11.22
C THR A 33 5.25 22.38 -11.81
N GLN A 34 5.59 23.64 -11.54
CA GLN A 34 4.87 24.78 -12.09
C GLN A 34 4.89 24.80 -13.63
N GLU A 35 5.97 24.31 -14.25
CA GLU A 35 6.08 24.17 -15.70
C GLU A 35 5.05 23.17 -16.25
N ILE A 36 4.87 22.02 -15.57
CA ILE A 36 3.89 21.02 -16.00
C ILE A 36 2.46 21.58 -15.92
N GLU A 37 2.14 22.38 -14.91
CA GLU A 37 0.83 23.05 -14.83
C GLU A 37 0.59 24.00 -16.01
N GLN A 38 1.59 24.83 -16.34
CA GLN A 38 1.52 25.74 -17.48
C GLN A 38 1.36 24.99 -18.81
N ILE A 39 1.96 23.81 -18.93
CA ILE A 39 1.76 22.94 -20.10
C ILE A 39 0.33 22.37 -20.10
N LEU A 40 -0.20 21.93 -18.95
CA LEU A 40 -1.58 21.44 -18.86
C LEU A 40 -2.60 22.52 -19.25
N ASP A 41 -2.35 23.79 -18.91
CA ASP A 41 -3.21 24.91 -19.35
C ASP A 41 -3.29 25.01 -20.88
N ALA A 42 -2.20 24.70 -21.59
CA ALA A 42 -2.19 24.72 -23.05
C ALA A 42 -3.14 23.68 -23.66
N PHE A 43 -3.39 22.54 -22.99
CA PHE A 43 -4.31 21.51 -23.47
C PHE A 43 -5.76 21.99 -23.61
N SER A 44 -6.12 23.15 -23.05
CA SER A 44 -7.41 23.81 -23.30
C SER A 44 -7.64 24.22 -24.77
N LEU A 45 -6.58 24.32 -25.58
CA LEU A 45 -6.63 24.68 -27.01
C LEU A 45 -7.13 23.53 -27.91
N ASN A 46 -7.16 22.30 -27.39
CA ASN A 46 -7.68 21.09 -28.02
C ASN A 46 -7.05 20.64 -29.37
N LYS A 47 -6.03 21.34 -29.87
CA LYS A 47 -5.35 21.04 -31.14
C LYS A 47 -3.85 20.97 -30.92
N SER A 48 -3.24 19.89 -31.39
CA SER A 48 -1.82 19.61 -31.16
C SER A 48 -0.88 20.77 -31.58
N GLU A 49 -1.09 21.37 -32.75
CA GLU A 49 -0.22 22.45 -33.25
C GLU A 49 -0.36 23.76 -32.45
N GLU A 50 -1.58 24.06 -31.97
CA GLU A 50 -1.83 25.24 -31.13
C GLU A 50 -1.22 25.03 -29.74
N ILE A 51 -1.30 23.81 -29.19
CA ILE A 51 -0.67 23.43 -27.92
C ILE A 51 0.86 23.55 -28.00
N ILE A 52 1.47 22.98 -29.05
CA ILE A 52 2.92 23.05 -29.27
C ILE A 52 3.39 24.50 -29.41
N SER A 53 2.65 25.31 -30.18
CA SER A 53 2.97 26.75 -30.32
C SER A 53 2.88 27.47 -28.97
N LYS A 54 1.85 27.17 -28.17
CA LYS A 54 1.69 27.76 -26.84
C LYS A 54 2.82 27.37 -25.89
N ILE A 55 3.25 26.11 -25.89
CA ILE A 55 4.40 25.64 -25.10
C ILE A 55 5.68 26.37 -25.54
N SER A 56 5.93 26.46 -26.85
CA SER A 56 7.09 27.17 -27.40
C SER A 56 7.13 28.64 -26.96
N GLU A 57 6.00 29.33 -27.00
CA GLU A 57 5.86 30.73 -26.54
C GLU A 57 6.04 30.88 -25.03
N THR A 58 5.40 30.02 -24.22
CA THR A 58 5.42 30.11 -22.75
C THR A 58 6.83 29.88 -22.20
N PHE A 59 7.59 28.94 -22.76
CA PHE A 59 8.93 28.60 -22.27
C PHE A 59 10.08 29.21 -23.09
N CYS A 60 9.77 30.01 -24.12
CA CYS A 60 10.76 30.60 -25.03
C CYS A 60 11.72 29.55 -25.66
N ILE A 61 11.20 28.36 -25.96
CA ILE A 61 11.95 27.24 -26.54
C ILE A 61 11.64 27.06 -28.03
N LYS A 62 12.50 26.33 -28.75
CA LYS A 62 12.29 26.04 -30.17
C LYS A 62 11.07 25.15 -30.37
N GLN A 63 10.41 25.28 -31.52
CA GLN A 63 9.24 24.48 -31.90
C GLN A 63 9.49 22.96 -31.82
N GLU A 64 10.69 22.50 -32.19
CA GLU A 64 11.02 21.07 -32.11
C GLU A 64 11.08 20.56 -30.65
N GLU A 65 11.64 21.37 -29.74
CA GLU A 65 11.73 21.03 -28.31
C GLU A 65 10.36 21.09 -27.62
N ALA A 66 9.52 22.07 -27.99
CA ALA A 66 8.14 22.14 -27.54
C ALA A 66 7.32 20.94 -28.02
N LYS A 67 7.59 20.44 -29.23
CA LYS A 67 6.94 19.25 -29.79
C LYS A 67 7.36 17.98 -29.06
N GLU A 68 8.64 17.81 -28.72
CA GLU A 68 9.11 16.69 -27.91
C GLU A 68 8.44 16.68 -26.52
N THR A 69 8.39 17.85 -25.88
CA THR A 69 7.72 18.04 -24.58
C THR A 69 6.22 17.70 -24.67
N TYR A 70 5.54 18.19 -25.71
CA TYR A 70 4.14 17.88 -25.96
C TYR A 70 3.91 16.37 -26.14
N LEU A 71 4.72 15.70 -26.95
CA LEU A 71 4.56 14.26 -27.23
C LEU A 71 4.72 13.43 -25.96
N SER A 72 5.70 13.75 -25.10
CA SER A 72 5.93 13.08 -23.82
C SER A 72 4.71 13.21 -22.88
N ILE A 73 4.18 14.43 -22.74
CA ILE A 73 3.03 14.69 -21.87
C ILE A 73 1.72 14.14 -22.48
N GLU A 74 1.54 14.24 -23.79
CA GLU A 74 0.41 13.64 -24.51
C GLU A 74 0.38 12.13 -24.31
N GLU A 75 1.51 11.45 -24.46
CA GLU A 75 1.63 10.00 -24.25
C GLU A 75 1.32 9.61 -22.81
N LEU A 76 1.85 10.34 -21.82
CA LEU A 76 1.56 10.11 -20.40
C LEU A 76 0.06 10.24 -20.11
N LEU A 77 -0.57 11.34 -20.54
CA LEU A 77 -1.98 11.61 -20.26
C LEU A 77 -2.90 10.64 -21.03
N TYR A 78 -2.54 10.28 -22.26
CA TYR A 78 -3.30 9.32 -23.07
C TYR A 78 -3.19 7.90 -22.50
N SER A 79 -1.99 7.44 -22.17
CA SER A 79 -1.77 6.10 -21.58
C SER A 79 -2.41 5.95 -20.20
N SER A 80 -2.53 7.04 -19.46
CA SER A 80 -3.22 7.09 -18.17
C SER A 80 -4.75 7.19 -18.28
N GLY A 81 -5.29 7.32 -19.50
CA GLY A 81 -6.72 7.39 -19.74
C GLY A 81 -7.38 8.70 -19.34
N VAL A 82 -6.61 9.79 -19.22
CA VAL A 82 -7.11 11.13 -18.88
C VAL A 82 -7.06 12.10 -20.07
N LEU A 83 -6.65 11.62 -21.24
CA LEU A 83 -6.66 12.36 -22.50
C LEU A 83 -7.47 11.62 -23.57
N ILE A 84 -8.36 12.34 -24.24
CA ILE A 84 -9.04 11.92 -25.46
C ILE A 84 -8.20 12.40 -26.64
N LYS A 85 -7.79 11.50 -27.53
CA LYS A 85 -7.04 11.78 -28.76
C LYS A 85 -7.84 11.33 -29.97
N ASN A 86 -8.15 12.25 -30.88
CA ASN A 86 -8.98 12.01 -32.07
C ASN A 86 -10.33 11.33 -31.75
N GLY A 87 -10.96 11.72 -30.63
CA GLY A 87 -12.22 11.14 -30.16
C GLY A 87 -12.10 9.76 -29.53
N GLN A 88 -10.89 9.21 -29.42
CA GLN A 88 -10.62 7.96 -28.72
C GLN A 88 -10.01 8.26 -27.36
N ILE A 89 -10.46 7.55 -26.34
CA ILE A 89 -9.83 7.53 -25.03
C ILE A 89 -9.21 6.15 -24.88
N LEU A 90 -7.95 6.08 -24.46
CA LEU A 90 -7.48 4.81 -23.94
C LEU A 90 -8.26 4.59 -22.66
N LYS A 91 -9.20 3.65 -22.66
CA LYS A 91 -9.59 3.03 -21.40
C LYS A 91 -8.32 2.31 -20.99
N PRO A 92 -7.59 2.75 -19.95
CA PRO A 92 -6.57 1.89 -19.37
C PRO A 92 -7.31 0.58 -19.20
N HIS A 93 -6.80 -0.51 -19.78
CA HIS A 93 -7.43 -1.83 -19.71
C HIS A 93 -8.13 -1.92 -18.38
N GLU A 94 -9.43 -2.29 -18.39
CA GLU A 94 -10.22 -2.57 -17.18
C GLU A 94 -9.22 -2.91 -16.12
N PHE A 95 -9.09 -2.06 -15.10
CA PHE A 95 -8.21 -2.34 -13.99
C PHE A 95 -8.83 -3.57 -13.30
N SER A 96 -8.73 -4.74 -13.94
CA SER A 96 -8.22 -5.94 -13.34
C SER A 96 -6.85 -5.48 -12.94
N PRO A 97 -6.63 -5.15 -11.67
CA PRO A 97 -5.30 -5.33 -11.20
C PRO A 97 -5.05 -6.81 -11.48
N ASP A 98 -4.33 -7.11 -12.56
CA ASP A 98 -3.21 -8.00 -12.40
C ASP A 98 -2.37 -7.31 -11.33
N PHE A 99 -2.81 -7.42 -10.08
CA PHE A 99 -1.89 -7.42 -8.99
C PHE A 99 -0.97 -8.57 -9.40
N GLN A 100 0.14 -8.24 -10.05
CA GLN A 100 1.40 -8.69 -9.49
C GLN A 100 1.36 -8.16 -8.07
N VAL A 101 0.72 -8.96 -7.21
CA VAL A 101 0.77 -8.94 -5.78
C VAL A 101 2.27 -9.07 -5.53
N ASN A 102 3.00 -7.96 -5.57
CA ASN A 102 4.45 -7.89 -5.33
C ASN A 102 4.68 -8.64 -4.03
N ASP A 103 5.15 -9.90 -4.08
CA ASP A 103 5.28 -10.82 -2.93
C ASP A 103 4.52 -10.32 -1.69
N VAL A 104 3.18 -10.16 -1.79
CA VAL A 104 2.47 -9.52 -0.68
C VAL A 104 2.63 -10.51 0.44
N GLU A 105 3.31 -10.08 1.50
CA GLU A 105 3.57 -10.92 2.64
C GLU A 105 2.21 -11.41 3.14
N ASN A 106 1.86 -12.65 2.82
CA ASN A 106 0.62 -13.25 3.25
C ASN A 106 0.76 -13.47 4.76
N VAL A 107 0.03 -12.67 5.54
CA VAL A 107 0.09 -12.68 7.01
C VAL A 107 -1.11 -13.45 7.56
N MET A 108 -0.86 -14.47 8.39
CA MET A 108 -1.88 -15.03 9.26
C MET A 108 -1.85 -14.33 10.61
N VAL A 109 -2.98 -13.76 11.04
CA VAL A 109 -3.11 -13.13 12.35
C VAL A 109 -3.87 -14.06 13.29
N ILE A 110 -3.23 -14.46 14.39
CA ILE A 110 -3.83 -15.34 15.40
C ILE A 110 -4.06 -14.54 16.68
N ALA A 111 -5.33 -14.28 17.01
CA ALA A 111 -5.72 -13.76 18.31
C ALA A 111 -5.67 -14.88 19.36
N THR A 112 -4.59 -14.91 20.14
CA THR A 112 -4.25 -16.02 21.03
C THR A 112 -5.00 -16.01 22.37
N THR A 113 -5.45 -14.84 22.81
CA THR A 113 -6.22 -14.65 24.05
C THR A 113 -6.96 -13.32 23.99
N GLN A 114 -8.08 -13.18 24.71
CA GLN A 114 -8.72 -11.89 24.98
C GLN A 114 -8.22 -11.27 26.29
N GLU A 115 -7.47 -12.03 27.10
CA GLU A 115 -6.91 -11.54 28.35
C GLU A 115 -5.88 -10.43 28.10
N CYS A 116 -6.02 -9.32 28.83
CA CYS A 116 -5.09 -8.21 28.79
C CYS A 116 -4.98 -7.57 30.18
N ASN A 117 -3.78 -7.18 30.56
CA ASN A 117 -3.52 -6.45 31.80
C ASN A 117 -3.79 -4.93 31.71
N LEU A 118 -4.21 -4.44 30.54
CA LEU A 118 -4.58 -3.05 30.27
C LEU A 118 -6.04 -2.95 29.76
N SER A 119 -6.60 -1.74 29.75
CA SER A 119 -7.96 -1.46 29.26
C SER A 119 -8.01 -0.18 28.41
N CYS A 120 -7.30 -0.20 27.27
CA CYS A 120 -7.14 0.97 26.41
C CYS A 120 -8.49 1.41 25.79
N PRO A 121 -8.82 2.72 25.78
CA PRO A 121 -10.11 3.22 25.27
C PRO A 121 -10.30 3.03 23.77
N MET A 122 -9.21 2.88 23.03
CA MET A 122 -9.17 2.66 21.57
C MET A 122 -9.05 1.18 21.18
N CYS A 123 -9.18 0.24 22.12
CA CYS A 123 -8.99 -1.18 21.85
C CYS A 123 -10.11 -1.75 20.98
N TYR A 124 -9.82 -2.04 19.71
CA TYR A 124 -10.79 -2.64 18.79
C TYR A 124 -11.32 -4.01 19.28
N ALA A 125 -10.49 -4.77 20.00
CA ALA A 125 -10.81 -6.11 20.49
C ALA A 125 -11.58 -6.10 21.83
N MET A 126 -11.72 -4.92 22.46
CA MET A 126 -12.28 -4.77 23.82
C MET A 126 -11.68 -5.78 24.81
N ALA A 127 -10.36 -6.01 24.68
CA ALA A 127 -9.64 -7.01 25.45
C ALA A 127 -9.71 -6.71 26.96
N SER A 128 -9.92 -7.76 27.76
CA SER A 128 -10.07 -7.62 29.21
C SER A 128 -9.77 -8.95 29.90
N LYS A 129 -10.78 -9.73 30.27
CA LYS A 129 -10.61 -11.04 30.90
C LYS A 129 -10.50 -12.13 29.85
N LYS A 130 -9.84 -13.21 30.24
CA LYS A 130 -9.77 -14.45 29.46
C LYS A 130 -11.17 -14.96 29.12
N MET A 131 -11.41 -15.31 27.85
CA MET A 131 -12.65 -15.99 27.46
C MET A 131 -12.66 -17.45 27.91
N PHE A 132 -13.86 -18.00 28.10
CA PHE A 132 -14.03 -19.39 28.55
C PHE A 132 -13.54 -20.43 27.51
N ASN A 133 -13.59 -20.08 26.22
CA ASN A 133 -13.33 -20.98 25.10
C ASN A 133 -12.19 -20.48 24.19
N GLU A 134 -11.12 -19.93 24.78
CA GLU A 134 -9.91 -19.59 24.03
C GLU A 134 -9.16 -20.83 23.57
N MET A 135 -8.49 -20.71 22.43
CA MET A 135 -7.64 -21.78 21.91
C MET A 135 -6.52 -22.11 22.90
N ASN A 136 -6.39 -23.39 23.21
CA ASN A 136 -5.26 -23.91 23.96
C ASN A 136 -4.00 -23.99 23.07
N THR A 137 -2.85 -24.28 23.68
CA THR A 137 -1.56 -24.36 22.98
C THR A 137 -1.58 -25.29 21.78
N GLN A 138 -2.21 -26.46 21.91
CA GLN A 138 -2.24 -27.49 20.87
C GLN A 138 -3.12 -27.09 19.69
N GLU A 139 -4.22 -26.39 19.96
CA GLU A 139 -5.10 -25.85 18.90
C GLU A 139 -4.37 -24.79 18.08
N ILE A 140 -3.65 -23.87 18.73
CA ILE A 140 -2.84 -22.86 18.04
C ILE A 140 -1.73 -23.53 17.21
N LYS A 141 -1.01 -24.51 17.77
CA LYS A 141 0.01 -25.27 17.03
C LYS A 141 -0.57 -26.02 15.84
N SER A 142 -1.75 -26.63 16.00
CA SER A 142 -2.46 -27.31 14.91
C SER A 142 -2.85 -26.36 13.78
N ILE A 143 -3.20 -25.11 14.08
CA ILE A 143 -3.41 -24.08 13.06
C ILE A 143 -2.10 -23.82 12.31
N VAL A 144 -1.00 -23.59 13.03
CA VAL A 144 0.32 -23.36 12.43
C VAL A 144 0.72 -24.54 11.52
N ASP A 145 0.49 -25.78 11.95
CA ASP A 145 0.76 -26.98 11.14
C ASP A 145 -0.10 -27.05 9.87
N GLN A 146 -1.34 -26.56 9.92
CA GLN A 146 -2.18 -26.43 8.73
C GLN A 146 -1.61 -25.38 7.77
N LEU A 147 -1.08 -24.25 8.28
CA LEU A 147 -0.44 -23.23 7.44
C LEU A 147 0.79 -23.78 6.71
N VAL A 148 1.60 -24.62 7.37
CA VAL A 148 2.77 -25.26 6.75
C VAL A 148 2.38 -26.13 5.55
N ARG A 149 1.20 -26.74 5.61
CA ARG A 149 0.67 -27.63 4.55
C ARG A 149 -0.07 -26.87 3.44
N MET A 150 -0.19 -25.55 3.52
CA MET A 150 -0.87 -24.76 2.47
C MET A 150 -0.06 -24.75 1.16
N PRO A 151 -0.73 -24.76 -0.01
CA PRO A 151 -0.05 -24.71 -1.30
C PRO A 151 0.80 -23.45 -1.49
N TRP A 152 1.88 -23.57 -2.27
CA TRP A 152 2.88 -22.51 -2.48
C TRP A 152 2.32 -21.21 -3.06
N GLU A 153 1.30 -21.29 -3.91
CA GLU A 153 0.64 -20.13 -4.53
C GLU A 153 -0.07 -19.22 -3.50
N ASN A 154 -0.39 -19.75 -2.31
CA ASN A 154 -1.02 -19.02 -1.20
C ASN A 154 -0.19 -19.10 0.08
N ARG A 155 1.14 -19.21 -0.04
CA ARG A 155 2.00 -19.47 1.12
C ARG A 155 1.97 -18.27 2.08
N ILE A 156 1.53 -18.53 3.30
CA ILE A 156 1.70 -17.62 4.44
C ILE A 156 3.20 -17.52 4.71
N SER A 157 3.75 -16.31 4.64
CA SER A 157 5.15 -16.04 4.97
C SER A 157 5.33 -15.62 6.42
N ARG A 158 4.31 -14.96 6.99
CA ARG A 158 4.36 -14.41 8.35
C ARG A 158 3.16 -14.83 9.19
N VAL A 159 3.41 -15.14 10.45
CA VAL A 159 2.37 -15.35 11.46
C VAL A 159 2.49 -14.26 12.52
N ALA A 160 1.43 -13.48 12.69
CA ALA A 160 1.32 -12.46 13.73
C ALA A 160 0.53 -13.02 14.92
N LEU A 161 1.20 -13.14 16.06
CA LEU A 161 0.60 -13.51 17.33
C LEU A 161 0.12 -12.25 18.06
N THR A 162 -1.18 -12.18 18.33
CA THR A 162 -1.84 -11.02 18.94
C THR A 162 -2.97 -11.47 19.88
N GLY A 163 -3.92 -10.59 20.19
CA GLY A 163 -5.05 -10.82 21.08
C GLY A 163 -5.33 -9.58 21.93
N GLY A 164 -5.56 -9.80 23.22
CA GLY A 164 -5.34 -8.81 24.26
C GLY A 164 -3.85 -8.58 24.44
N GLU A 165 -3.24 -9.27 25.41
CA GLU A 165 -1.79 -9.29 25.61
C GLU A 165 -1.26 -10.71 25.56
N LEU A 166 -0.42 -11.01 24.56
CA LEU A 166 0.14 -12.34 24.34
C LEU A 166 0.86 -12.87 25.59
N PHE A 167 1.62 -12.01 26.29
CA PHE A 167 2.39 -12.41 27.48
C PHE A 167 1.55 -12.60 28.75
N MET A 168 0.22 -12.46 28.69
CA MET A 168 -0.68 -12.98 29.73
C MET A 168 -0.78 -14.52 29.67
N ARG A 169 -0.45 -15.11 28.51
CA ARG A 169 -0.40 -16.55 28.37
C ARG A 169 0.89 -17.13 28.96
N PRO A 170 0.82 -18.21 29.78
CA PRO A 170 2.02 -18.85 30.34
C PRO A 170 2.87 -19.54 29.27
N ASP A 171 2.28 -19.93 28.14
CA ASP A 171 2.91 -20.60 27.01
C ASP A 171 3.34 -19.64 25.87
N ALA A 172 3.31 -18.32 26.09
CA ALA A 172 3.60 -17.32 25.05
C ALA A 172 4.95 -17.54 24.34
N ILE A 173 6.02 -17.79 25.11
CA ILE A 173 7.36 -18.01 24.55
C ILE A 173 7.41 -19.31 23.74
N GLU A 174 6.75 -20.37 24.22
CA GLU A 174 6.68 -21.65 23.52
C GLU A 174 5.97 -21.50 22.18
N LEU A 175 4.87 -20.75 22.13
CA LEU A 175 4.13 -20.49 20.88
C LEU A 175 4.99 -19.69 19.88
N ILE A 176 5.67 -18.64 20.33
CA ILE A 176 6.56 -17.84 19.47
C ILE A 176 7.66 -18.72 18.87
N GLU A 177 8.33 -19.52 19.70
CA GLU A 177 9.39 -20.41 19.25
C GLU A 177 8.87 -21.50 18.32
N TYR A 178 7.68 -22.05 18.59
CA TYR A 178 7.07 -23.05 17.73
C TYR A 178 6.80 -22.50 16.33
N VAL A 179 6.14 -21.34 16.23
CA VAL A 179 5.85 -20.69 14.95
C VAL A 179 7.14 -20.41 14.18
N HIS A 180 8.16 -19.90 14.86
CA HIS A 180 9.49 -19.66 14.29
C HIS A 180 10.14 -20.96 13.78
N GLN A 181 10.08 -22.05 14.54
CA GLN A 181 10.63 -23.36 14.15
C GLN A 181 9.96 -23.95 12.91
N GLN A 182 8.69 -23.62 12.64
CA GLN A 182 7.99 -24.03 11.42
C GLN A 182 8.43 -23.21 10.18
N GLY A 183 9.36 -22.26 10.34
CA GLY A 183 9.97 -21.50 9.24
C GLY A 183 9.18 -20.25 8.83
N PHE A 184 8.24 -19.79 9.66
CA PHE A 184 7.54 -18.52 9.44
C PHE A 184 8.33 -17.35 10.00
N PHE A 185 8.23 -16.19 9.33
CA PHE A 185 8.49 -14.92 10.00
C PHE A 185 7.47 -14.77 11.14
N VAL A 186 7.94 -14.37 12.32
CA VAL A 186 7.06 -14.19 13.47
C VAL A 186 6.90 -12.70 13.74
N GLN A 187 5.65 -12.26 13.89
CA GLN A 187 5.34 -10.96 14.44
C GLN A 187 4.63 -11.13 15.77
N VAL A 188 5.03 -10.39 16.79
CA VAL A 188 4.36 -10.34 18.09
C VAL A 188 3.84 -8.94 18.31
N ASN A 189 2.54 -8.81 18.54
CA ASN A 189 1.97 -7.55 18.99
C ASN A 189 1.81 -7.60 20.51
N THR A 190 2.54 -6.76 21.23
CA THR A 190 2.55 -6.71 22.70
C THR A 190 2.54 -5.27 23.21
N ASN A 191 1.95 -5.05 24.38
CA ASN A 191 2.06 -3.82 25.15
C ASN A 191 3.39 -3.71 25.93
N ALA A 192 4.19 -4.78 25.94
CA ALA A 192 5.52 -4.89 26.56
C ALA A 192 5.60 -4.65 28.08
N THR A 193 4.48 -4.59 28.80
CA THR A 193 4.47 -4.22 30.23
C THR A 193 4.86 -5.35 31.19
N THR A 194 4.79 -6.61 30.75
CA THR A 194 5.04 -7.80 31.59
C THR A 194 6.30 -8.58 31.18
N LEU A 195 6.99 -8.14 30.13
CA LEU A 195 8.19 -8.79 29.62
C LEU A 195 9.40 -8.57 30.55
N SER A 196 10.05 -9.67 30.93
CA SER A 196 11.34 -9.62 31.63
C SER A 196 12.52 -9.47 30.67
N THR A 197 13.64 -8.91 31.15
CA THR A 197 14.90 -8.84 30.40
C THR A 197 15.37 -10.22 29.91
N LYS A 198 15.10 -11.28 30.67
CA LYS A 198 15.43 -12.66 30.28
C LYS A 198 14.59 -13.10 29.07
N GLN A 199 13.30 -12.82 29.05
CA GLN A 199 12.42 -13.11 27.91
C GLN A 199 12.84 -12.29 26.68
N ILE A 200 13.09 -10.99 26.85
CA ILE A 200 13.56 -10.12 25.74
C ILE A 200 14.86 -10.66 25.14
N LYS A 201 15.86 -10.99 25.96
CA LYS A 201 17.14 -11.56 25.48
C LYS A 201 16.97 -12.90 24.76
N ARG A 202 16.02 -13.72 25.22
CA ARG A 202 15.70 -15.01 24.58
C ARG A 202 15.06 -14.79 23.21
N LEU A 203 14.08 -13.88 23.14
CA LEU A 203 13.35 -13.56 21.91
C LEU A 203 14.24 -12.85 20.88
N SER A 204 15.13 -11.94 21.29
CA SER A 204 16.05 -11.24 20.39
C SER A 204 17.05 -12.16 19.68
N ALA A 205 17.23 -13.39 20.18
CA ALA A 205 18.09 -14.40 19.55
C ALA A 205 17.39 -15.14 18.39
N LEU A 206 16.07 -14.96 18.23
CA LEU A 206 15.31 -15.57 17.13
C LEU A 206 15.45 -14.67 15.89
N PRO A 207 16.10 -15.14 14.80
CA PRO A 207 16.11 -14.40 13.55
C PRO A 207 14.68 -14.22 13.05
N GLN A 208 14.42 -13.16 12.26
CA GLN A 208 13.13 -13.01 11.58
C GLN A 208 11.90 -12.88 12.51
N LEU A 209 12.12 -12.66 13.82
CA LEU A 209 11.12 -12.19 14.78
C LEU A 209 11.05 -10.66 14.76
N LYS A 210 9.84 -10.12 14.61
CA LYS A 210 9.52 -8.70 14.82
C LYS A 210 8.60 -8.59 16.04
N MET A 211 8.89 -7.68 16.95
CA MET A 211 8.08 -7.34 18.13
C MET A 211 7.72 -5.86 18.11
#